data_AF-A0A445BFV7-F1
#
_entry.id   AF-A0A445BFV7-F1
#
_cell.length_a   1.000
_cell.length_b   1.000
_cell.length_c   1.000
_cell.angle_alpha   90.00
_cell.angle_beta   90.00
_cell.angle_gamma   90.00
#
_symmetry.space_group_name_H-M   'P 1'
#
loop_
_entity.id
_entity.type
_entity.pdbx_description
1 polymer ?
#
loop_
_entity_poly.entity_id
_entity_poly.type
_entity_poly.pdbx_seq_one_letter_code
_entity_poly.pdbx_strand_id
1 'polypeptide(L)'
;MSASYNPGGPEYDWVLSSGQPAPESITDKIYGNTLSISEIKIADIPDVDLSKTGVTKFGSFSVEVIDPVSDYLELLETVFDFQLIRSLISRPDFSCGY
;
A
#
# COMPACT_ATOMS: atom_id res chain seq x y z
N MET A 1 2.59 -3.68 1.44
CA MET A 1 3.90 -4.33 1.69
C MET A 1 4.93 -3.62 0.82
N SER A 2 6.14 -3.41 1.32
CA SER A 2 7.24 -2.78 0.57
C SER A 2 8.57 -3.38 1.01
N ALA A 3 9.59 -3.35 0.18
CA ALA A 3 10.99 -3.62 0.58
C ALA A 3 11.78 -2.31 0.74
N SER A 4 11.09 -1.15 0.71
CA SER A 4 11.68 0.17 0.58
C SER A 4 12.65 0.23 -0.60
N TYR A 5 13.96 0.33 -0.34
CA TYR A 5 15.02 0.38 -1.34
C TYR A 5 15.76 -0.96 -1.54
N ASN A 6 15.41 -2.01 -0.79
CA ASN A 6 16.06 -3.31 -0.95
C ASN A 6 15.68 -3.95 -2.29
N PRO A 7 16.60 -4.68 -2.94
CA PRO A 7 16.28 -5.46 -4.13
C PRO A 7 15.12 -6.42 -3.84
N GLY A 8 14.14 -6.47 -4.73
CA GLY A 8 13.02 -7.40 -4.61
C GLY A 8 13.33 -8.77 -5.24
N GLY A 9 12.53 -9.77 -4.87
CA GLY A 9 12.50 -11.10 -5.49
C GLY A 9 12.16 -12.20 -4.48
N PRO A 10 12.07 -13.47 -4.93
CA PRO A 10 11.56 -14.58 -4.10
C PRO A 10 12.39 -14.86 -2.85
N GLU A 11 13.69 -14.61 -2.93
CA GLU A 11 14.67 -14.81 -1.86
C GLU A 11 14.95 -13.52 -1.06
N TYR A 12 14.26 -12.42 -1.40
CA TYR A 12 14.53 -11.10 -0.84
C TYR A 12 13.43 -10.63 0.10
N ASP A 13 13.79 -9.66 0.92
CA ASP A 13 13.02 -9.24 2.09
C ASP A 13 11.76 -8.44 1.73
N TRP A 14 10.77 -8.48 2.62
CA TRP A 14 9.55 -7.68 2.54
C TRP A 14 9.16 -7.18 3.93
N VAL A 15 8.66 -5.94 4.00
CA VAL A 15 8.15 -5.35 5.24
C VAL A 15 6.71 -4.87 5.11
N LEU A 16 6.00 -4.89 6.24
CA LEU A 16 4.71 -4.23 6.40
C LEU A 16 4.96 -2.76 6.77
N SER A 17 4.41 -1.82 6.00
CA SER A 17 4.49 -0.39 6.29
C SER A 17 3.07 0.19 6.43
N SER A 18 2.86 1.02 7.45
CA SER A 18 1.54 1.52 7.87
C SER A 18 1.43 3.04 7.79
N GLY A 19 1.84 3.65 6.67
CA GLY A 19 1.77 5.11 6.43
C GLY A 19 2.80 5.94 7.23
N GLN A 20 2.97 5.64 8.52
CA GLN A 20 4.09 6.08 9.36
C GLN A 20 4.68 4.87 10.08
N PRO A 21 5.99 4.89 10.42
CA PRO A 21 6.59 3.86 11.27
C PRO A 21 5.82 3.73 12.58
N ALA A 22 5.50 2.50 12.96
CA ALA A 22 4.89 2.25 14.27
C ALA A 22 5.84 2.72 15.39
N PRO A 23 5.31 3.24 16.51
CA PRO A 23 6.13 3.62 17.66
C PRO A 23 6.95 2.45 18.21
N GLU A 24 8.14 2.70 18.74
CA GLU A 24 9.02 1.65 19.30
C GLU A 24 8.30 0.77 20.33
N SER A 25 7.50 1.39 21.21
CA SER A 25 6.70 0.67 22.21
C SER A 25 5.72 -0.37 21.62
N ILE A 26 5.31 -0.21 20.36
CA ILE A 26 4.46 -1.16 19.64
C ILE A 26 5.34 -2.20 18.94
N THR A 27 6.42 -1.78 18.28
CA THR A 27 7.32 -2.71 17.57
C THR A 27 7.98 -3.70 18.53
N ASP A 28 8.37 -3.28 19.73
CA ASP A 28 8.95 -4.16 20.75
C ASP A 28 7.95 -5.22 21.24
N LYS A 29 6.68 -4.83 21.40
CA LYS A 29 5.59 -5.77 21.76
C LYS A 29 5.32 -6.76 20.64
N ILE A 30 5.33 -6.29 19.38
CA ILE A 30 5.21 -7.17 18.21
C ILE A 30 6.38 -8.18 18.22
N TYR A 31 7.62 -7.71 18.39
CA TYR A 31 8.79 -8.58 18.46
C TYR A 31 8.68 -9.62 19.60
N GLY A 32 8.33 -9.19 20.81
CA GLY A 32 8.10 -10.10 21.94
C GLY A 32 7.03 -11.15 21.65
N ASN A 33 5.93 -10.77 20.99
CA ASN A 33 4.91 -11.72 20.55
C ASN A 33 5.44 -12.69 19.48
N THR A 34 6.23 -12.22 18.51
CA THR A 34 6.79 -13.11 17.47
C THR A 34 7.70 -14.20 18.04
N LEU A 35 8.37 -13.94 19.18
CA LEU A 35 9.20 -14.93 19.86
C LEU A 35 8.42 -15.93 20.73
N SER A 36 7.20 -15.58 21.14
CA SER A 36 6.42 -16.34 22.13
C SER A 36 5.13 -16.95 21.59
N ILE A 37 4.72 -16.58 20.37
CA ILE A 37 3.52 -17.08 19.73
C ILE A 37 3.59 -18.61 19.56
N SER A 38 2.53 -19.30 19.97
CA SER A 38 2.41 -20.75 19.89
C SER A 38 1.43 -21.22 18.82
N GLU A 39 0.57 -20.34 18.33
CA GLU A 39 -0.44 -20.65 17.32
C GLU A 39 -0.69 -19.45 16.39
N ILE A 40 -1.06 -19.76 15.15
CA ILE A 40 -1.55 -18.78 14.18
C ILE A 40 -3.01 -19.13 13.89
N LYS A 41 -3.90 -18.15 13.99
CA LYS A 41 -5.33 -18.33 13.70
C LYS A 41 -5.58 -18.00 12.24
N ILE A 42 -6.00 -18.99 11.47
CA ILE A 42 -6.30 -18.87 10.04
C ILE A 42 -7.78 -19.19 9.83
N ALA A 43 -8.50 -18.30 9.16
CA ALA A 43 -9.89 -18.52 8.77
C ALA A 43 -9.93 -19.29 7.44
N ASP A 44 -10.87 -20.24 7.33
CA ASP A 44 -11.14 -20.95 6.08
C ASP A 44 -12.13 -20.13 5.24
N ILE A 45 -11.59 -19.21 4.44
CA ILE A 45 -12.36 -18.37 3.51
C ILE A 45 -11.82 -18.52 2.08
N PRO A 46 -12.68 -18.49 1.05
CA PRO A 46 -12.25 -18.50 -0.33
C PRO A 46 -11.34 -17.32 -0.69
N ASP A 47 -10.47 -17.53 -1.68
CA ASP A 47 -9.63 -16.48 -2.24
C ASP A 47 -10.46 -15.30 -2.79
N VAL A 48 -9.96 -14.09 -2.58
CA VAL A 48 -10.51 -12.86 -3.16
C VAL A 48 -9.71 -12.50 -4.41
N ASP A 49 -10.41 -12.18 -5.50
CA ASP A 49 -9.79 -11.66 -6.72
C ASP A 49 -9.29 -10.23 -6.51
N LEU A 50 -8.00 -10.08 -6.21
CA LEU A 50 -7.35 -8.80 -5.95
C LEU A 50 -7.19 -7.92 -7.21
N SER A 51 -7.53 -8.42 -8.40
CA SER A 51 -7.43 -7.67 -9.66
C SER A 51 -8.67 -6.81 -9.94
N LYS A 52 -9.75 -6.98 -9.17
CA LYS A 52 -11.02 -6.29 -9.38
C LYS A 52 -11.40 -5.49 -8.16
N THR A 53 -11.67 -4.21 -8.36
CA THR A 53 -12.16 -3.33 -7.29
C THR A 53 -13.57 -3.73 -6.85
N GLY A 54 -13.87 -3.55 -5.57
CA GLY A 54 -15.17 -3.85 -4.97
C GLY A 54 -15.08 -4.59 -3.64
N VAL A 55 -16.26 -4.88 -3.08
CA VAL A 55 -16.39 -5.51 -1.76
C VAL A 55 -16.82 -6.97 -1.91
N THR A 56 -16.03 -7.88 -1.35
CA THR A 56 -16.36 -9.30 -1.19
C THR A 56 -16.74 -9.59 0.26
N LYS A 57 -17.91 -10.21 0.50
CA LYS A 57 -18.44 -10.47 1.84
C LYS A 57 -18.37 -11.95 2.21
N PHE A 58 -17.96 -12.23 3.44
CA PHE A 58 -17.91 -13.54 4.07
C PHE A 58 -18.66 -13.49 5.42
N GLY A 59 -20.00 -13.56 5.38
CA GLY A 59 -20.83 -13.38 6.57
C GLY A 59 -20.68 -11.97 7.17
N SER A 60 -20.12 -11.88 8.38
CA SER A 60 -19.83 -10.60 9.06
C SER A 60 -18.46 -9.99 8.71
N PHE A 61 -17.61 -10.72 7.99
CA PHE A 61 -16.31 -10.25 7.52
C PHE A 61 -16.40 -9.78 6.06
N SER A 62 -15.58 -8.80 5.67
CA SER A 62 -15.52 -8.32 4.29
C SER A 62 -14.11 -7.93 3.90
N VAL A 63 -13.79 -8.12 2.62
CA VAL A 63 -12.57 -7.66 1.97
C VAL A 63 -12.97 -6.62 0.92
N GLU A 64 -12.35 -5.45 0.97
CA GLU A 64 -12.54 -4.38 -0.01
C GLU A 64 -11.25 -4.18 -0.80
N VAL A 65 -11.35 -4.39 -2.11
CA VAL A 65 -10.27 -4.07 -3.05
C VAL A 65 -10.55 -2.66 -3.57
N ILE A 66 -9.70 -1.71 -3.20
CA ILE A 66 -9.82 -0.30 -3.60
C ILE A 66 -8.96 0.01 -4.82
N ASP A 67 -9.29 1.08 -5.53
CA ASP A 67 -8.44 1.58 -6.61
C ASP A 67 -7.10 2.08 -6.03
N PRO A 68 -5.95 1.64 -6.55
CA PRO A 68 -4.66 1.95 -5.94
C PRO A 68 -4.16 3.37 -6.22
N VAL A 69 -4.87 4.18 -7.02
CA VAL A 69 -4.42 5.50 -7.48
C VAL A 69 -5.36 6.62 -7.05
N SER A 70 -6.67 6.37 -6.99
CA SER A 70 -7.71 7.39 -6.94
C SER A 70 -7.56 8.36 -5.77
N ASP A 71 -7.45 7.86 -4.53
CA ASP A 71 -7.35 8.72 -3.34
C ASP A 71 -6.08 9.58 -3.35
N TYR A 72 -4.96 9.00 -3.83
CA TYR A 72 -3.70 9.72 -3.92
C TYR A 72 -3.74 10.78 -5.03
N LEU A 73 -4.39 10.48 -6.16
CA LEU A 73 -4.61 11.43 -7.24
C LEU A 73 -5.47 12.60 -6.77
N GLU A 74 -6.57 12.34 -6.08
CA GLU A 74 -7.43 13.38 -5.50
C GLU A 74 -6.63 14.27 -4.56
N LEU A 75 -5.82 13.69 -3.67
CA LEU A 75 -4.92 14.46 -2.80
C LEU A 75 -3.98 15.36 -3.61
N LEU A 76 -3.32 14.82 -4.64
CA LEU A 76 -2.41 15.61 -5.47
C LEU A 76 -3.11 16.78 -6.18
N GLU A 77 -4.35 16.59 -6.63
CA GLU A 77 -5.17 17.66 -7.24
C GLU A 77 -5.52 18.78 -6.24
N THR A 78 -5.58 18.47 -4.93
CA THR A 78 -5.75 19.51 -3.90
C THR A 78 -4.46 20.26 -3.57
N VAL A 79 -3.30 19.59 -3.72
CA VAL A 79 -1.99 20.13 -3.34
C VAL A 79 -1.34 20.92 -4.47
N PHE A 80 -1.56 20.52 -5.72
CA PHE A 80 -0.90 21.10 -6.90
C PHE A 80 -1.89 21.63 -7.93
N ASP A 81 -1.49 22.68 -8.66
CA ASP A 81 -2.24 23.17 -9.80
C ASP A 81 -1.94 22.33 -11.05
N PHE A 82 -2.82 21.37 -11.32
CA PHE A 82 -2.70 20.46 -12.46
C PHE A 82 -2.86 21.18 -13.81
N GLN A 83 -3.54 22.32 -13.88
CA GLN A 83 -3.66 23.08 -15.12
C GLN A 83 -2.34 23.76 -15.48
N LEU A 84 -1.64 24.31 -14.49
CA LEU A 84 -0.30 24.86 -14.67
C LEU A 84 0.72 23.78 -15.04
N ILE A 85 0.69 22.63 -14.35
CA ILE A 85 1.56 21.49 -14.67
C ILE A 85 1.30 21.00 -16.10
N ARG A 86 0.03 20.83 -16.50
CA ARG A 86 -0.34 20.48 -17.88
C ARG A 86 0.18 21.51 -18.88
N SER A 87 0.08 22.79 -18.57
CA SER A 87 0.55 23.88 -19.44
C SER A 87 2.07 23.84 -19.61
N LEU A 88 2.81 23.57 -18.53
CA LEU A 88 4.26 23.39 -18.57
C LEU A 88 4.66 22.21 -19.45
N ILE A 89 4.04 21.04 -19.24
CA ILE A 89 4.39 19.80 -19.96
C ILE A 89 4.00 19.88 -21.44
N SER A 90 2.99 20.67 -21.80
CA SER A 90 2.54 20.82 -23.19
C SER A 90 3.44 21.75 -24.02
N ARG A 91 4.45 22.38 -23.42
CA ARG A 91 5.35 23.28 -24.14
C ARG A 91 6.28 22.51 -25.09
N PRO A 92 6.49 22.99 -26.33
CA PRO A 92 7.38 22.31 -27.30
C PRO A 92 8.85 22.24 -26.86
N ASP A 93 9.28 23.16 -25.99
CA ASP A 93 10.65 23.26 -25.48
C ASP A 93 10.83 22.56 -24.12
N PHE A 94 9.77 21.97 -23.56
CA PHE A 94 9.84 21.22 -22.31
C PHE A 94 10.22 19.76 -22.58
N SER A 95 11.23 19.27 -21.88
CA SER A 95 11.58 17.85 -21.85
C SER A 95 11.64 17.36 -20.40
N CYS A 96 11.10 16.16 -20.17
CA CYS A 96 11.26 15.42 -18.92
C CYS A 96 12.09 14.18 -19.24
N GLY A 97 13.28 14.10 -18.66
CA GLY A 97 14.17 12.95 -18.84
C GLY A 97 13.80 11.79 -17.91
N TYR A 98 14.24 10.60 -18.31
CA TYR A 98 14.48 9.49 -17.39
C TYR A 98 15.94 9.53 -16.94
#